data_AF-A0A916GR56-F1
#
_entry.id   AF-A0A916GR56-F1
#
_cell.length_a   1.000
_cell.length_b   1.000
_cell.length_c   1.000
_cell.angle_alpha   90.00
_cell.angle_beta   90.00
_cell.angle_gamma   90.00
#
_symmetry.space_group_name_H-M   'P 1'
#
loop_
_entity.id
_entity.type
_entity.pdbx_description
1 polymer ?
#
loop_
_entity_poly.entity_id
_entity_poly.type
_entity_poly.pdbx_seq_one_letter_code
_entity_poly.pdbx_strand_id
1 'polypeptide(L)'
;MIKGLIGAVIGGIIGAAIWAAVGYFTGYEVGWIAWGVGALAGFGMAIGVRDDGDATTGGIAAAVAIASILAGKYIVVQLLVNQVHQQISAEMSVTMEDAEIHMASQLVPEYETAGKTLVWPDGKSLDTAQAGTDFPKDLWKDTEARWKGMEPAKQEEYRAAVEAQWRAALDEESADITSGAFKESFSLWDGLWCVLAVLTAFRIGSGGGSDGDE
;
A
#
# COMPACT_ATOMS: atom_id res chain seq x y z
N MET A 1 15.23 9.62 31.27
CA MET A 1 14.58 8.54 30.49
C MET A 1 13.30 8.96 29.75
N ILE A 2 12.14 9.19 30.41
CA ILE A 2 10.85 9.46 29.71
C ILE A 2 10.93 10.63 28.73
N LYS A 3 11.53 11.76 29.15
CA LYS A 3 11.72 12.94 28.30
C LYS A 3 12.58 12.65 27.07
N GLY A 4 13.60 11.80 27.21
CA GLY A 4 14.43 11.33 26.10
C GLY A 4 13.67 10.46 25.12
N LEU A 5 12.84 9.52 25.61
CA LEU A 5 11.97 8.73 24.74
C LEU A 5 11.04 9.62 23.92
N ILE A 6 10.39 10.60 24.55
CA ILE A 6 9.52 11.56 23.85
C ILE A 6 10.32 12.33 22.79
N GLY A 7 11.51 12.83 23.15
CA GLY A 7 12.38 13.54 22.21
C GLY A 7 12.79 12.67 21.02
N ALA A 8 13.19 11.42 21.27
CA ALA A 8 13.56 10.47 20.24
C ALA A 8 12.40 10.16 19.29
N VAL A 9 11.19 9.97 19.83
CA VAL A 9 9.98 9.75 19.02
C VAL A 9 9.67 10.98 18.16
N ILE A 10 9.76 12.19 18.71
CA ILE A 10 9.57 13.42 17.93
C ILE A 10 10.61 13.52 16.80
N GLY A 11 11.89 13.31 17.12
CA GLY A 11 12.97 13.32 16.13
C GLY A 11 12.77 12.27 15.03
N GLY A 12 12.38 11.06 15.42
CA GLY A 12 12.05 9.97 14.51
C GLY A 12 10.85 10.28 13.60
N ILE A 13 9.77 10.86 14.14
CA ILE A 13 8.60 11.30 13.35
C ILE A 13 9.01 12.37 12.34
N ILE A 14 9.79 13.37 12.75
CA ILE A 14 10.28 14.43 11.85
C ILE A 14 11.12 13.81 10.73
N GLY A 15 12.06 12.92 11.08
CA GLY A 15 12.90 12.24 10.10
C GLY A 15 12.09 11.39 9.12
N ALA A 16 11.14 10.60 9.61
CA ALA A 16 10.24 9.79 8.80
C ALA A 16 9.38 10.66 7.87
N ALA A 17 8.87 11.79 8.35
CA ALA A 17 8.09 12.73 7.54
C ALA A 17 8.93 13.37 6.43
N ILE A 18 10.18 13.75 6.72
CA ILE A 18 11.12 14.25 5.71
C ILE A 18 11.39 13.19 4.65
N TRP A 19 11.66 11.95 5.06
CA TRP A 19 11.86 10.85 4.11
C TRP A 19 10.62 10.62 3.27
N ALA A 20 9.44 10.52 3.89
CA ALA A 20 8.17 10.34 3.19
C ALA A 20 7.94 11.43 2.14
N ALA A 21 8.15 12.70 2.51
CA ALA A 21 8.03 13.83 1.58
C ALA A 21 9.01 13.72 0.41
N VAL A 22 10.29 13.43 0.66
CA VAL A 22 11.29 13.28 -0.41
C VAL A 22 10.95 12.12 -1.33
N GLY A 23 10.62 10.95 -0.78
CA GLY A 23 10.26 9.76 -1.57
C GLY A 23 9.02 10.02 -2.43
N TYR A 24 7.97 10.61 -1.86
CA TYR A 24 6.74 10.93 -2.57
C TYR A 24 6.94 11.95 -3.70
N PHE A 25 7.62 13.07 -3.45
CA PHE A 25 7.77 14.13 -4.46
C PHE A 25 8.82 13.84 -5.53
N THR A 26 9.85 13.05 -5.22
CA THR A 26 10.94 12.77 -6.16
C THR A 26 10.79 11.44 -6.88
N GLY A 27 10.03 10.50 -6.31
CA GLY A 27 9.98 9.11 -6.79
C GLY A 27 11.28 8.32 -6.53
N TYR A 28 12.24 8.91 -5.81
CA TYR A 28 13.52 8.28 -5.51
C TYR A 28 13.65 7.97 -4.02
N GLU A 29 14.08 6.74 -3.73
CA GLU A 29 14.47 6.34 -2.38
C GLU A 29 15.95 6.67 -2.14
N VAL A 30 16.18 7.65 -1.28
CA VAL A 30 17.52 8.17 -1.03
C VAL A 30 18.04 7.62 0.30
N GLY A 31 18.83 6.55 0.25
CA GLY A 31 19.26 5.81 1.43
C GLY A 31 19.95 6.64 2.53
N TRP A 32 20.68 7.70 2.18
CA TRP A 32 21.33 8.56 3.19
C TRP A 32 20.34 9.31 4.09
N ILE A 33 19.06 9.44 3.69
CA ILE A 33 18.02 10.02 4.54
C ILE A 33 17.76 9.13 5.76
N ALA A 34 17.84 7.80 5.62
CA ALA A 34 17.72 6.86 6.73
C ALA A 34 18.73 7.17 7.86
N TRP A 35 19.96 7.48 7.47
CA TRP A 35 21.00 7.92 8.40
C TRP A 35 20.62 9.22 9.13
N GLY A 36 20.05 10.19 8.41
CA GLY A 36 19.49 11.41 8.99
C GLY A 36 18.36 11.15 9.99
N VAL A 37 17.46 10.20 9.71
CA VAL A 37 16.41 9.78 10.66
C VAL A 37 17.02 9.25 11.96
N GLY A 38 18.04 8.39 11.87
CA GLY A 38 18.77 7.89 13.02
C GLY A 38 19.42 9.01 13.85
N ALA A 39 20.07 9.96 13.18
CA ALA A 39 20.65 11.13 13.85
C ALA A 39 19.58 11.93 14.61
N LEU A 40 18.44 12.23 14.00
CA LEU A 40 17.34 12.98 14.63
C LEU A 40 16.76 12.26 15.84
N ALA A 41 16.55 10.95 15.76
CA ALA A 41 16.10 10.14 16.90
C ALA A 41 17.14 10.15 18.04
N GLY A 42 18.42 10.01 17.71
CA GLY A 42 19.53 10.12 18.66
C GLY A 42 19.58 11.48 19.35
N PHE A 43 19.52 12.58 18.60
CA PHE A 43 19.51 13.94 19.15
C PHE A 43 18.29 14.19 20.03
N GLY A 44 17.12 13.71 19.62
CA GLY A 44 15.91 13.78 20.42
C GLY A 44 16.08 13.08 21.79
N MET A 45 16.69 11.89 21.80
CA MET A 45 17.04 11.19 23.03
C MET A 45 18.01 12.00 23.89
N ALA A 46 19.11 12.46 23.30
CA ALA A 46 20.16 13.19 23.98
C ALA A 46 19.65 14.49 24.62
N ILE A 47 18.81 15.26 23.93
CA ILE A 47 18.21 16.49 24.48
C ILE A 47 17.34 16.19 25.72
N GLY A 48 16.58 15.10 25.68
CA GLY A 48 15.66 14.76 26.76
C GLY A 48 16.31 14.06 27.96
N VAL A 49 17.45 13.40 27.76
CA VAL A 49 18.24 12.73 28.81
C VAL A 49 19.33 13.62 29.38
N ARG A 50 19.89 14.54 28.59
CA ARG A 50 21.02 15.42 28.96
C ARG A 50 22.23 14.59 29.39
N ASP A 51 22.74 14.83 30.59
CA ASP A 51 23.97 14.23 31.11
C ASP A 51 23.77 12.80 31.62
N ASP A 52 22.53 12.31 31.74
CA ASP A 52 22.20 10.95 32.19
C ASP A 52 22.24 9.92 31.04
N GLY A 53 23.04 10.17 30.00
CA GLY A 53 23.15 9.32 28.82
C GLY A 53 23.88 8.02 29.12
N ASP A 54 23.32 6.88 28.72
CA ASP A 54 23.93 5.57 28.91
C ASP A 54 23.67 4.61 27.73
N ALA A 55 24.20 3.40 27.82
CA ALA A 55 23.94 2.38 26.79
C ALA A 55 22.44 2.07 26.63
N THR A 56 21.64 2.20 27.70
CA THR A 56 20.20 1.98 27.68
C THR A 56 19.50 3.03 26.82
N THR A 57 19.80 4.32 27.02
CA THR A 57 19.20 5.42 26.26
C THR A 57 19.64 5.40 24.80
N GLY A 58 20.90 5.02 24.53
CA GLY A 58 21.37 4.73 23.17
C GLY A 58 20.58 3.59 22.51
N GLY A 59 20.36 2.49 23.23
CA GLY A 59 19.57 1.35 22.74
C GLY A 59 18.12 1.74 22.39
N ILE A 60 17.48 2.55 23.23
CA ILE A 60 16.13 3.06 22.96
C ILE A 60 16.13 3.98 21.73
N ALA A 61 17.10 4.89 21.60
CA ALA A 61 17.20 5.77 20.44
C ALA A 61 17.37 4.99 19.14
N ALA A 62 18.20 3.93 19.16
CA ALA A 62 18.38 3.01 18.05
C ALA A 62 17.09 2.27 17.68
N ALA A 63 16.33 1.77 18.67
CA ALA A 63 15.05 1.12 18.43
C ALA A 63 14.01 2.08 17.81
N VAL A 64 13.95 3.31 18.29
CA VAL A 64 13.09 4.36 17.70
C VAL A 64 13.53 4.67 16.27
N ALA A 65 14.83 4.78 16.00
CA ALA A 65 15.33 4.98 14.64
C ALA A 65 14.90 3.87 13.68
N ILE A 66 15.00 2.59 14.08
CA ILE A 66 14.53 1.46 13.27
C ILE A 66 13.04 1.59 12.97
N ALA A 67 12.21 1.84 14.00
CA ALA A 67 10.77 2.00 13.84
C ALA A 67 10.43 3.16 12.89
N SER A 68 11.11 4.29 13.02
CA SER A 68 10.91 5.47 12.16
C SER A 68 11.34 5.24 10.71
N ILE A 69 12.44 4.52 10.48
CA ILE A 69 12.89 4.14 9.12
C ILE A 69 11.86 3.24 8.45
N LEU A 70 11.42 2.18 9.15
CA LEU A 70 10.41 1.26 8.63
C LEU A 70 9.09 1.98 8.35
N ALA A 71 8.64 2.82 9.27
CA ALA A 71 7.42 3.61 9.10
C ALA A 71 7.53 4.59 7.92
N GLY A 72 8.64 5.32 7.81
CA GLY A 72 8.87 6.25 6.71
C GLY A 72 8.81 5.56 5.35
N LYS A 73 9.47 4.41 5.22
CA LYS A 73 9.47 3.63 3.98
C LYS A 73 8.09 3.05 3.66
N TYR A 74 7.39 2.51 4.66
CA TYR A 74 6.03 2.02 4.49
C TYR A 74 5.08 3.14 4.01
N ILE A 75 5.19 4.35 4.58
CA ILE A 75 4.37 5.49 4.18
C ILE A 75 4.65 5.88 2.72
N VAL A 76 5.90 5.90 2.26
CA VAL A 76 6.21 6.17 0.84
C VAL A 76 5.50 5.18 -0.07
N VAL A 77 5.64 3.88 0.21
CA VAL A 77 5.01 2.83 -0.60
C VAL A 77 3.50 2.95 -0.57
N GLN A 78 2.90 3.13 0.60
CA GLN A 78 1.45 3.32 0.74
C GLN A 78 0.96 4.53 -0.05
N LEU A 79 1.68 5.66 -0.03
CA LEU A 79 1.29 6.86 -0.77
C LEU A 79 1.36 6.64 -2.28
N LEU A 80 2.39 5.97 -2.77
CA LEU A 80 2.54 5.64 -4.20
C LEU A 80 1.47 4.65 -4.67
N VAL A 81 1.20 3.59 -3.90
CA VAL A 81 0.13 2.63 -4.20
C VAL A 81 -1.23 3.31 -4.15
N ASN A 82 -1.50 4.13 -3.14
CA ASN A 82 -2.75 4.88 -3.05
C ASN A 82 -2.94 5.85 -4.20
N GLN A 83 -1.87 6.47 -4.71
CA GLN A 83 -1.94 7.36 -5.86
C GLN A 83 -2.35 6.60 -7.12
N VAL A 84 -1.74 5.43 -7.38
CA VAL A 84 -2.11 4.56 -8.51
C VAL A 84 -3.53 4.05 -8.35
N HIS A 85 -3.89 3.59 -7.14
CA HIS A 85 -5.24 3.14 -6.82
C HIS A 85 -6.28 4.25 -7.09
N GLN A 86 -6.05 5.47 -6.60
CA GLN A 86 -6.97 6.59 -6.84
C GLN A 86 -7.12 6.93 -8.32
N GLN A 87 -6.03 6.81 -9.11
CA GLN A 87 -6.11 7.02 -10.55
C GLN A 87 -6.97 5.94 -11.22
N ILE A 88 -6.72 4.66 -10.92
CA ILE A 88 -7.51 3.55 -11.46
C ILE A 88 -8.98 3.67 -11.04
N SER A 89 -9.25 3.93 -9.77
CA SER A 89 -10.61 4.06 -9.23
C SER A 89 -11.36 5.27 -9.78
N ALA A 90 -10.67 6.36 -10.13
CA ALA A 90 -11.27 7.53 -10.77
C ALA A 90 -11.58 7.30 -12.25
N GLU A 91 -10.77 6.50 -12.95
CA GLU A 91 -11.01 6.10 -14.34
C GLU A 91 -11.99 4.93 -14.45
N MET A 92 -12.17 4.15 -13.37
CA MET A 92 -13.13 3.07 -13.28
C MET A 92 -14.56 3.61 -13.28
N SER A 93 -15.18 3.53 -14.44
CA SER A 93 -16.62 3.71 -14.62
C SER A 93 -17.19 2.41 -15.19
N VAL A 94 -18.15 1.83 -14.49
CA VAL A 94 -18.88 0.66 -14.99
C VAL A 94 -20.03 1.16 -15.84
N THR A 95 -19.99 0.86 -17.13
CA THR A 95 -21.07 1.17 -18.06
C THR A 95 -22.24 0.19 -17.87
N MET A 96 -23.38 0.49 -18.49
CA MET A 96 -24.50 -0.45 -18.52
C MET A 96 -24.14 -1.76 -19.23
N GLU A 97 -23.31 -1.69 -20.27
CA GLU A 97 -22.83 -2.87 -20.99
C GLU A 97 -21.91 -3.71 -20.11
N ASP A 98 -21.01 -3.09 -19.34
CA ASP A 98 -20.16 -3.81 -18.38
C ASP A 98 -20.97 -4.55 -17.32
N ALA A 99 -22.05 -3.92 -16.84
CA ALA A 99 -22.98 -4.54 -15.90
C ALA A 99 -23.73 -5.72 -16.53
N GLU A 100 -24.16 -5.61 -17.79
CA GLU A 100 -24.78 -6.71 -18.54
C GLU A 100 -23.81 -7.87 -18.80
N ILE A 101 -22.55 -7.56 -19.14
CA ILE A 101 -21.45 -8.53 -19.25
C ILE A 101 -21.20 -9.22 -17.92
N HIS A 102 -21.15 -8.47 -16.82
CA HIS A 102 -21.00 -9.04 -15.48
C HIS A 102 -22.16 -10.00 -15.15
N MET A 103 -23.39 -9.64 -15.51
CA MET A 103 -24.53 -10.53 -15.38
C MET A 103 -24.35 -11.81 -16.19
N ALA A 104 -23.93 -11.73 -17.46
CA ALA A 104 -23.67 -12.90 -18.29
C ALA A 104 -22.65 -13.85 -17.64
N SER A 105 -21.58 -13.30 -17.05
CA SER A 105 -20.58 -14.07 -16.31
C SER A 105 -21.17 -14.79 -15.09
N GLN A 106 -22.09 -14.17 -14.36
CA GLN A 106 -22.80 -14.81 -13.22
C GLN A 106 -23.75 -15.93 -13.67
N LEU A 107 -24.22 -15.91 -14.92
CA LEU A 107 -25.10 -16.96 -15.46
C LEU A 107 -24.33 -18.20 -15.95
N VAL A 108 -23.02 -18.09 -16.19
CA VAL A 108 -22.20 -19.24 -16.65
C VAL A 108 -22.30 -20.42 -15.66
N PRO A 109 -22.08 -20.25 -14.34
CA PRO A 109 -22.27 -21.33 -13.38
C PRO A 109 -23.69 -21.92 -13.34
N GLU A 110 -24.73 -21.09 -13.57
CA GLU A 110 -26.12 -21.58 -13.65
C GLU A 110 -26.30 -22.54 -14.83
N TYR A 111 -25.73 -22.20 -15.99
CA TYR A 111 -25.81 -23.02 -17.20
C TYR A 111 -25.04 -24.33 -17.04
N GLU A 112 -23.84 -24.26 -16.47
CA GLU A 112 -23.00 -25.43 -16.20
C GLU A 112 -23.69 -26.39 -15.21
N THR A 113 -24.27 -25.86 -14.14
CA THR A 113 -25.02 -26.65 -13.14
C THR A 113 -26.28 -27.28 -13.72
N ALA A 114 -26.93 -26.60 -14.67
CA ALA A 114 -28.07 -27.14 -15.40
C ALA A 114 -27.69 -28.18 -16.47
N GLY A 115 -26.39 -28.50 -16.62
CA GLY A 115 -25.88 -29.44 -17.63
C GLY A 115 -25.98 -28.90 -19.06
N LYS A 116 -26.15 -27.59 -19.25
CA LYS A 116 -26.16 -26.97 -20.57
C LYS A 116 -24.73 -26.79 -21.05
N THR A 117 -24.41 -27.34 -22.22
CA THR A 117 -23.10 -27.14 -22.84
C THR A 117 -22.99 -25.73 -23.42
N LEU A 118 -22.05 -24.94 -22.90
CA LEU A 118 -21.74 -23.60 -23.41
C LEU A 118 -20.77 -23.70 -24.60
N VAL A 119 -21.20 -23.25 -25.77
CA VAL A 119 -20.36 -23.18 -26.99
C VAL A 119 -19.79 -21.77 -27.12
N TRP A 120 -18.56 -21.61 -26.65
CA TRP A 120 -17.85 -20.33 -26.72
C TRP A 120 -17.37 -20.03 -28.15
N PRO A 121 -17.34 -18.74 -28.55
CA PRO A 121 -16.64 -18.31 -29.76
C PRO A 121 -15.14 -18.65 -29.73
N ASP A 122 -14.51 -18.75 -30.90
CA ASP A 122 -13.11 -19.13 -31.02
C ASP A 122 -12.18 -18.24 -30.19
N GLY A 123 -11.36 -18.86 -29.33
CA GLY A 123 -10.42 -18.15 -28.45
C GLY A 123 -11.07 -17.35 -27.32
N LYS A 124 -12.39 -17.50 -27.10
CA LYS A 124 -13.12 -16.86 -26.01
C LYS A 124 -13.43 -17.85 -24.89
N SER A 125 -13.59 -17.27 -23.71
CA SER A 125 -13.83 -17.95 -22.44
C SER A 125 -14.35 -16.91 -21.45
N LEU A 126 -14.77 -17.37 -20.27
CA LEU A 126 -15.20 -16.49 -19.18
C LEU A 126 -14.14 -15.43 -18.82
N ASP A 127 -12.86 -15.82 -18.81
CA ASP A 127 -11.75 -14.95 -18.40
C ASP A 127 -11.33 -13.94 -19.47
N THR A 128 -11.72 -14.16 -20.73
CA THR A 128 -11.27 -13.37 -21.88
C THR A 128 -12.41 -12.63 -22.58
N ALA A 129 -13.65 -12.78 -22.11
CA ALA A 129 -14.82 -12.12 -22.68
C ALA A 129 -14.88 -10.66 -22.23
N GLN A 130 -14.98 -9.75 -23.19
CA GLN A 130 -15.01 -8.30 -22.93
C GLN A 130 -16.21 -7.60 -23.58
N ALA A 131 -17.00 -8.34 -24.36
CA ALA A 131 -18.18 -7.85 -25.05
C ALA A 131 -19.26 -8.93 -25.09
N GLY A 132 -20.51 -8.55 -25.27
CA GLY A 132 -21.62 -9.50 -25.41
C GLY A 132 -21.42 -10.54 -26.53
N THR A 133 -20.74 -10.17 -27.62
CA THR A 133 -20.43 -11.08 -28.73
C THR A 133 -19.40 -12.15 -28.40
N ASP A 134 -18.68 -12.02 -27.28
CA ASP A 134 -17.70 -13.00 -26.81
C ASP A 134 -18.34 -14.16 -26.05
N PHE A 135 -19.61 -14.03 -25.67
CA PHE A 135 -20.36 -15.07 -24.95
C PHE A 135 -21.07 -16.03 -25.91
N PRO A 136 -21.37 -17.27 -25.47
CA PRO A 136 -22.25 -18.17 -26.19
C PRO A 136 -23.59 -17.51 -26.51
N LYS A 137 -24.06 -17.63 -27.76
CA LYS A 137 -25.27 -16.92 -28.24
C LYS A 137 -26.51 -17.16 -27.38
N ASP A 138 -26.71 -18.40 -26.92
CA ASP A 138 -27.87 -18.75 -26.10
C ASP A 138 -27.79 -18.13 -24.69
N LEU A 139 -26.59 -18.08 -24.11
CA LEU A 139 -26.33 -17.43 -22.82
C LEU A 139 -26.57 -15.92 -22.94
N TRP A 140 -25.97 -15.28 -23.93
CA TRP A 140 -26.11 -13.83 -24.12
C TRP A 140 -27.57 -13.43 -24.38
N LYS A 141 -28.31 -14.22 -25.16
CA LYS A 141 -29.74 -13.99 -25.39
C LYS A 141 -30.57 -14.07 -24.10
N ASP A 142 -30.25 -15.00 -23.19
CA ASP A 142 -30.88 -15.09 -21.87
C ASP A 142 -30.50 -13.89 -21.01
N THR A 143 -29.21 -13.50 -20.99
CA THR A 143 -28.75 -12.27 -20.32
C THR A 143 -29.54 -11.05 -20.78
N GLU A 144 -29.63 -10.81 -22.10
CA GLU A 144 -30.38 -9.67 -22.64
C GLU A 144 -31.85 -9.71 -22.24
N ALA A 145 -32.47 -10.89 -22.24
CA ALA A 145 -33.86 -11.04 -21.85
C ALA A 145 -34.06 -10.71 -20.36
N ARG A 146 -33.15 -11.16 -19.48
CA ARG A 146 -33.18 -10.82 -18.05
C ARG A 146 -32.90 -9.34 -17.83
N TRP A 147 -31.90 -8.79 -18.51
CA TRP A 147 -31.52 -7.38 -18.44
C TRP A 147 -32.66 -6.46 -18.85
N LYS A 148 -33.22 -6.67 -20.05
CA LYS A 148 -34.38 -5.90 -20.57
C LYS A 148 -35.65 -6.10 -19.75
N GLY A 149 -35.76 -7.23 -19.04
CA GLY A 149 -36.86 -7.52 -18.12
C GLY A 149 -36.76 -6.75 -16.80
N MET A 150 -35.59 -6.19 -16.46
CA MET A 150 -35.42 -5.33 -15.29
C MET A 150 -35.96 -3.91 -15.56
N GLU A 151 -36.53 -3.30 -14.53
CA GLU A 151 -36.86 -1.88 -14.58
C GLU A 151 -35.57 -1.04 -14.69
N PRO A 152 -35.57 0.10 -15.40
CA PRO A 152 -34.37 0.93 -15.55
C PRO A 152 -33.72 1.34 -14.23
N ALA A 153 -34.53 1.56 -13.17
CA ALA A 153 -34.00 1.86 -11.84
C ALA A 153 -33.20 0.70 -11.24
N LYS A 154 -33.63 -0.55 -11.49
CA LYS A 154 -32.91 -1.75 -11.02
C LYS A 154 -31.65 -2.03 -11.83
N GLN A 155 -31.64 -1.69 -13.12
CA GLN A 155 -30.43 -1.76 -13.95
C GLN A 155 -29.34 -0.83 -13.40
N GLU A 156 -29.70 0.40 -13.04
CA GLU A 156 -28.77 1.36 -12.44
C GLU A 156 -28.31 0.91 -11.05
N GLU A 157 -29.22 0.39 -10.21
CA GLU A 157 -28.86 -0.19 -8.91
C GLU A 157 -27.86 -1.35 -9.06
N TYR A 158 -28.10 -2.24 -10.02
CA TYR A 158 -27.20 -3.35 -10.32
C TYR A 158 -25.84 -2.86 -10.82
N ARG A 159 -25.81 -1.91 -11.77
CA ARG A 159 -24.57 -1.29 -12.27
C ARG A 159 -23.76 -0.67 -11.12
N ALA A 160 -24.42 0.09 -10.24
CA ALA A 160 -23.79 0.71 -9.08
C ALA A 160 -23.26 -0.35 -8.09
N ALA A 161 -23.96 -1.47 -7.92
CA ALA A 161 -23.49 -2.58 -7.10
C ALA A 161 -22.25 -3.27 -7.70
N VAL A 162 -22.21 -3.48 -9.02
CA VAL A 162 -21.03 -4.02 -9.71
C VAL A 162 -19.85 -3.07 -9.58
N GLU A 163 -20.05 -1.76 -9.76
CA GLU A 163 -19.01 -0.74 -9.57
C GLU A 163 -18.46 -0.76 -8.14
N ALA A 164 -19.34 -0.85 -7.14
CA ALA A 164 -18.93 -0.94 -5.74
C ALA A 164 -18.15 -2.23 -5.45
N GLN A 165 -18.55 -3.36 -6.04
CA GLN A 165 -17.84 -4.63 -5.90
C GLN A 165 -16.44 -4.58 -6.50
N TRP A 166 -16.29 -4.02 -7.71
CA TRP A 166 -14.98 -3.89 -8.36
C TRP A 166 -14.05 -2.95 -7.58
N ARG A 167 -14.58 -1.83 -7.06
CA ARG A 167 -13.82 -0.94 -6.19
C ARG A 167 -13.35 -1.62 -4.92
N ALA A 168 -14.24 -2.38 -4.27
CA ALA A 168 -13.87 -3.13 -3.07
C ALA A 168 -12.79 -4.19 -3.35
N ALA A 169 -12.85 -4.87 -4.50
CA ALA A 169 -11.82 -5.82 -4.91
C ALA A 169 -10.46 -5.13 -5.15
N LEU A 170 -10.46 -3.95 -5.79
CA LEU A 170 -9.23 -3.14 -5.94
C LEU A 170 -8.66 -2.67 -4.59
N ASP A 171 -9.52 -2.28 -3.65
CA ASP A 171 -9.10 -1.87 -2.30
C ASP A 171 -8.39 -3.01 -1.57
N GLU A 172 -8.94 -4.22 -1.67
CA GLU A 172 -8.36 -5.43 -1.09
C GLU A 172 -7.00 -5.75 -1.73
N GLU A 173 -6.92 -5.73 -3.06
CA GLU A 173 -5.68 -6.00 -3.80
C GLU A 173 -4.58 -4.96 -3.48
N SER A 174 -4.96 -3.70 -3.24
CA SER A 174 -4.03 -2.62 -2.93
C SER A 174 -3.25 -2.85 -1.64
N ALA A 175 -3.84 -3.53 -0.65
CA ALA A 175 -3.16 -3.87 0.60
C ALA A 175 -2.04 -4.90 0.37
N ASP A 176 -2.32 -5.93 -0.43
CA ASP A 176 -1.34 -6.96 -0.79
C ASP A 176 -0.23 -6.38 -1.68
N ILE A 177 -0.58 -5.52 -2.65
CA ILE A 177 0.39 -4.78 -3.46
C ILE A 177 1.29 -3.92 -2.57
N THR A 178 0.73 -3.21 -1.59
CA THR A 178 1.52 -2.38 -0.65
C THR A 178 2.50 -3.24 0.15
N SER A 179 2.06 -4.39 0.67
CA SER A 179 2.93 -5.31 1.42
C SER A 179 4.05 -5.90 0.56
N GLY A 180 3.72 -6.29 -0.67
CA GLY A 180 4.69 -6.78 -1.66
C GLY A 180 5.72 -5.71 -2.02
N ALA A 181 5.26 -4.55 -2.46
CA ALA A 181 6.11 -3.42 -2.82
C ALA A 181 6.98 -2.93 -1.66
N PHE A 182 6.46 -2.96 -0.42
CA PHE A 182 7.26 -2.63 0.76
C PHE A 182 8.42 -3.59 0.95
N LYS A 183 8.22 -4.90 0.81
CA LYS A 183 9.31 -5.88 0.92
C LYS A 183 10.32 -5.73 -0.22
N GLU A 184 9.84 -5.53 -1.44
CA GLU A 184 10.68 -5.35 -2.63
C GLU A 184 11.46 -4.04 -2.63
N SER A 185 10.97 -3.01 -1.93
CA SER A 185 11.66 -1.73 -1.81
C SER A 185 13.01 -1.88 -1.10
N PHE A 186 13.21 -2.89 -0.25
CA PHE A 186 14.47 -3.10 0.47
C PHE A 186 15.57 -3.64 -0.44
N SER A 187 16.57 -2.81 -0.67
CA SER A 187 17.83 -3.16 -1.32
C SER A 187 18.92 -3.50 -0.29
N LEU A 188 20.00 -4.13 -0.76
CA LEU A 188 21.21 -4.32 0.06
C LEU A 188 21.79 -2.99 0.56
N TRP A 189 21.62 -1.91 -0.21
CA TRP A 189 22.10 -0.58 0.13
C TRP A 189 21.32 0.04 1.30
N ASP A 190 20.01 -0.24 1.42
CA ASP A 190 19.23 0.16 2.58
C ASP A 190 19.78 -0.44 3.87
N GLY A 191 20.26 -1.68 3.82
CA GLY A 191 20.91 -2.33 4.96
C GLY A 191 22.09 -1.52 5.50
N LEU A 192 22.94 -1.01 4.61
CA LEU A 192 24.08 -0.17 4.99
C LEU A 192 23.62 1.10 5.73
N TRP A 193 22.66 1.84 5.15
CA TRP A 193 22.21 3.10 5.75
C TRP A 193 21.42 2.89 7.03
N CYS A 194 20.65 1.80 7.14
CA CYS A 194 19.99 1.41 8.37
C CYS A 194 21.00 1.13 9.48
N VAL A 195 22.09 0.40 9.20
CA VAL A 195 23.15 0.16 10.18
C VAL A 195 23.79 1.48 10.61
N LEU A 196 24.12 2.37 9.67
CA LEU A 196 24.68 3.69 10.00
C LEU A 196 23.71 4.54 10.84
N ALA A 197 22.42 4.52 10.52
CA ALA A 197 21.38 5.22 11.27
C ALA A 197 21.29 4.70 12.71
N VAL A 198 21.26 3.38 12.89
CA VAL A 198 21.17 2.70 14.19
C VAL A 198 22.39 3.02 15.05
N LEU A 199 23.60 2.88 14.49
CA LEU A 199 24.84 3.17 15.19
C LEU A 199 24.95 4.65 15.57
N THR A 200 24.50 5.54 14.69
CA THR A 200 24.48 6.99 14.96
C THR A 200 23.49 7.34 16.05
N ALA A 201 22.26 6.80 15.99
CA ALA A 201 21.23 6.99 17.00
C ALA A 201 21.71 6.49 18.37
N PHE A 202 22.32 5.30 18.40
CA PHE A 202 22.89 4.71 19.61
C PHE A 202 23.97 5.61 20.21
N ARG A 203 24.98 5.98 19.40
CA ARG A 203 26.13 6.79 19.83
C ARG A 203 25.70 8.14 20.40
N ILE A 204 24.77 8.82 19.73
CA ILE A 204 24.27 10.14 20.17
C ILE A 204 23.40 9.95 21.42
N GLY A 205 22.47 8.98 21.39
CA GLY A 205 21.53 8.73 22.50
C GLY A 205 22.20 8.22 23.78
N SER A 206 23.39 7.62 23.68
CA SER A 206 24.19 7.18 24.83
C SER A 206 25.06 8.29 25.44
N GLY A 207 24.93 9.54 24.98
CA GLY A 207 25.73 10.67 25.49
C GLY A 207 27.17 10.69 24.97
N GLY A 208 27.44 10.16 23.78
CA GLY A 208 28.78 9.97 23.23
C GLY A 208 29.62 11.25 23.16
N GLY A 209 30.35 11.55 24.24
CA GLY A 209 31.31 12.65 24.33
C GLY A 209 31.95 12.96 25.70
N SER A 210 31.72 12.22 26.79
CA SER A 210 32.28 12.61 28.12
C SER A 210 33.28 11.63 28.76
N ASP A 211 34.02 10.83 28.00
CA ASP A 211 35.09 9.97 28.53
C ASP A 211 36.46 10.34 27.94
N GLY A 212 36.82 11.63 28.01
CA GLY A 212 38.10 12.12 27.53
C GLY A 212 38.45 13.45 28.16
N ASP A 213 38.68 13.46 29.48
CA ASP A 213 39.51 14.43 30.21
C ASP A 213 39.90 13.77 31.55
N GLU A 214 41.04 13.05 31.54
CA GLU A 214 41.87 12.78 32.72
C GLU A 214 42.85 13.94 32.95
#